data_AF-A0A968QXM2-F1
#
_entry.id   AF-A0A968QXM2-F1
#
_cell.length_a   1.000
_cell.length_b   1.000
_cell.length_c   1.000
_cell.angle_alpha   90.00
_cell.angle_beta   90.00
_cell.angle_gamma   90.00
#
_symmetry.space_group_name_H-M   'P 1'
#
loop_
_entity.id
_entity.type
_entity.pdbx_description
1 polymer ?
#
loop_
_entity_poly.entity_id
_entity_poly.type
_entity_poly.pdbx_seq_one_letter_code
_entity_poly.pdbx_strand_id
1 'polypeptide(L)'
;MKTNKKGFTLIELMIVVAIIGILAAIAIPNFLNYQCKSKQSEAKQSLGTISKNQEAYLSEFDTYADASSKLGFAVKGDTQRYTYTYASATSSGYTASATSLDKGIKGTANDDVWTINQALELKNTTNACK
;
A
#
# COMPACT_ATOMS: atom_id res chain seq x y z
N MET A 1 31.80 -45.96 -24.84
CA MET A 1 32.00 -44.80 -23.93
C MET A 1 30.92 -44.82 -22.86
N LYS A 2 31.18 -45.37 -21.67
CA LYS A 2 30.21 -45.40 -20.57
C LYS A 2 30.21 -44.03 -19.89
N THR A 3 29.16 -43.25 -20.11
CA THR A 3 28.93 -42.00 -19.39
C THR A 3 28.53 -42.33 -17.96
N ASN A 4 29.41 -42.08 -17.00
CA ASN A 4 29.09 -42.13 -15.57
C ASN A 4 28.03 -41.07 -15.27
N LYS A 5 26.75 -41.46 -15.26
CA LYS A 5 25.68 -40.61 -14.74
C LYS A 5 25.80 -40.59 -13.22
N LYS A 6 26.48 -39.58 -12.67
CA LYS A 6 26.46 -39.29 -11.23
C LYS A 6 25.04 -38.81 -10.87
N GLY A 7 24.33 -39.58 -10.05
CA GLY A 7 23.08 -39.15 -9.44
C GLY A 7 23.35 -38.32 -8.19
N PHE A 8 22.45 -37.39 -7.86
CA PHE A 8 22.45 -36.70 -6.58
C PHE A 8 22.14 -37.69 -5.45
N THR A 9 22.81 -37.53 -4.31
CA THR A 9 22.48 -38.29 -3.11
C THR A 9 21.26 -37.66 -2.42
N LEU A 10 20.44 -38.49 -1.75
CA LEU A 10 19.31 -37.99 -0.98
C LEU A 10 19.75 -37.07 0.16
N ILE A 11 20.94 -37.31 0.73
CA ILE A 11 21.47 -36.50 1.82
C ILE A 11 21.91 -35.11 1.37
N GLU A 12 22.48 -34.98 0.17
CA GLU A 12 22.78 -33.66 -0.42
C GLU A 12 21.51 -32.85 -0.59
N LEU A 13 20.43 -33.50 -1.06
CA LEU A 13 19.15 -32.82 -1.27
C LEU A 13 18.50 -32.40 0.06
N MET A 14 18.62 -33.22 1.10
CA MET A 14 18.13 -32.89 2.44
C MET A 14 18.81 -31.65 3.05
N ILE A 15 20.14 -31.56 2.94
CA ILE A 15 20.89 -30.41 3.49
C ILE A 15 20.52 -29.13 2.74
N VAL A 16 20.35 -29.20 1.41
CA VAL A 16 19.93 -28.05 0.60
C VAL A 16 18.55 -27.55 1.01
N VAL A 17 17.58 -28.44 1.20
CA VAL A 17 16.23 -28.06 1.64
C VAL A 17 16.26 -27.48 3.05
N ALA A 18 17.10 -28.01 3.95
CA ALA A 18 17.25 -27.45 5.29
C ALA A 18 17.78 -26.01 5.27
N ILE A 19 18.82 -25.74 4.46
CA ILE A 19 19.38 -24.38 4.32
C ILE A 19 18.37 -23.43 3.69
N ILE A 20 17.69 -23.83 2.61
CA ILE A 20 16.65 -23.01 1.96
C ILE A 20 15.49 -22.75 2.94
N GLY A 21 15.11 -23.72 3.76
CA GLY A 21 14.08 -23.57 4.79
C GLY A 21 14.43 -22.49 5.81
N ILE A 22 15.67 -22.46 6.30
CA ILE A 22 16.15 -21.42 7.23
C ILE A 22 16.13 -20.04 6.58
N LEU A 23 16.64 -19.94 5.34
CA LEU A 23 16.66 -18.67 4.59
C LEU A 23 15.24 -18.17 4.31
N ALA A 24 14.32 -19.06 3.90
CA ALA A 24 12.93 -18.74 3.59
C ALA A 24 12.18 -18.25 4.84
N ALA A 25 12.40 -18.86 6.00
CA ALA A 25 11.76 -18.46 7.26
C ALA A 25 12.04 -16.99 7.64
N ILE A 26 13.24 -16.48 7.30
CA ILE A 26 13.62 -15.08 7.55
C ILE A 26 13.22 -14.18 6.37
N ALA A 27 13.40 -14.65 5.14
CA ALA A 27 13.20 -13.85 3.94
C ALA A 27 11.72 -13.55 3.65
N ILE A 28 10.82 -14.52 3.81
CA ILE A 28 9.39 -14.39 3.50
C ILE A 28 8.72 -13.27 4.31
N PRO A 29 8.78 -13.25 5.66
CA PRO A 29 8.11 -12.19 6.43
C PRO A 29 8.66 -10.80 6.11
N ASN A 30 9.98 -10.69 5.87
CA ASN A 30 10.62 -9.44 5.48
C ASN A 30 10.13 -8.97 4.10
N PHE A 31 10.11 -9.87 3.11
CA PHE A 31 9.62 -9.57 1.77
C PHE A 31 8.16 -9.10 1.76
N LEU A 32 7.30 -9.75 2.54
CA LEU A 32 5.90 -9.33 2.70
C LEU A 32 5.78 -7.92 3.29
N ASN A 33 6.59 -7.59 4.30
CA ASN A 33 6.64 -6.24 4.86
C ASN A 33 7.16 -5.19 3.86
N TYR A 34 8.15 -5.54 3.03
CA TYR A 34 8.65 -4.65 1.98
C TYR A 34 7.59 -4.36 0.90
N GLN A 35 6.90 -5.41 0.42
CA GLN A 35 5.75 -5.22 -0.46
C GLN A 35 4.68 -4.34 0.20
N CYS A 36 4.45 -4.54 1.50
CA CYS A 36 3.43 -3.77 2.22
C CYS A 36 3.76 -2.28 2.27
N LYS A 37 5.00 -1.93 2.62
CA LYS A 37 5.48 -0.54 2.60
C LYS A 37 5.49 0.06 1.20
N SER A 38 5.80 -0.72 0.17
CA SER A 38 5.73 -0.27 -1.23
C SER A 38 4.30 0.12 -1.61
N LYS A 39 3.31 -0.71 -1.26
CA LYS A 39 1.89 -0.39 -1.49
C LYS A 39 1.43 0.82 -0.66
N GLN A 40 1.88 0.96 0.60
CA GLN A 40 1.61 2.18 1.38
C GLN A 40 2.16 3.45 0.73
N SER A 41 3.32 3.37 0.06
CA SER A 41 3.89 4.52 -0.64
C SER A 41 2.97 5.05 -1.74
N GLU A 42 2.24 4.17 -2.43
CA GLU A 42 1.27 4.53 -3.45
C GLU A 42 0.10 5.33 -2.88
N ALA A 43 -0.45 4.91 -1.72
CA ALA A 43 -1.50 5.66 -1.03
C ALA A 43 -1.02 7.04 -0.60
N LYS A 44 0.19 7.14 -0.03
CA LYS A 44 0.76 8.44 0.39
C LYS A 44 0.93 9.39 -0.79
N GLN A 45 1.43 8.90 -1.92
CA GLN A 45 1.60 9.71 -3.12
C GLN A 45 0.25 10.18 -3.67
N SER A 46 -0.76 9.32 -3.67
CA SER A 46 -2.11 9.64 -4.11
C SER A 46 -2.78 10.66 -3.19
N LEU A 47 -2.67 10.50 -1.87
CA LEU A 47 -3.15 11.47 -0.88
C LEU A 47 -2.43 12.83 -1.01
N GLY A 48 -1.13 12.83 -1.31
CA GLY A 48 -0.39 14.06 -1.59
C GLY A 48 -0.88 14.77 -2.87
N THR A 49 -1.29 14.01 -3.89
CA THR A 49 -1.90 14.57 -5.11
C THR A 49 -3.29 15.13 -4.81
N ILE A 50 -4.10 14.39 -4.06
CA ILE A 50 -5.41 14.83 -3.58
C ILE A 50 -5.28 16.15 -2.80
N SER A 51 -4.33 16.28 -1.89
CA SER A 51 -4.15 17.51 -1.11
C SER A 51 -3.88 18.73 -1.98
N LYS A 52 -3.03 18.57 -3.01
CA LYS A 52 -2.76 19.65 -3.98
C LYS A 52 -4.02 20.04 -4.75
N ASN A 53 -4.81 19.05 -5.17
CA ASN A 53 -6.06 19.31 -5.88
C ASN A 53 -7.10 19.96 -4.94
N GLN A 54 -7.11 19.61 -3.65
CA GLN A 54 -7.96 20.23 -2.65
C GLN A 54 -7.62 21.72 -2.46
N GLU A 55 -6.34 22.07 -2.40
CA GLU A 55 -5.89 23.47 -2.33
C GLU A 55 -6.28 24.26 -3.59
N ALA A 56 -6.11 23.66 -4.77
CA ALA A 56 -6.54 24.28 -6.03
C ALA A 56 -8.07 24.50 -6.05
N TYR A 57 -8.84 23.51 -5.62
CA TYR A 57 -10.30 23.59 -5.58
C TYR A 57 -10.79 24.63 -4.55
N LEU A 58 -10.14 24.73 -3.39
CA LEU A 58 -10.41 25.78 -2.41
C LEU A 58 -10.19 27.18 -3.01
N SER A 59 -9.10 27.37 -3.78
CA SER A 59 -8.80 28.66 -4.41
C SER A 59 -9.81 29.09 -5.47
N GLU A 60 -10.57 28.15 -6.04
CA GLU A 60 -11.55 28.43 -7.11
C GLU A 60 -12.98 28.56 -6.55
N PHE A 61 -13.32 27.80 -5.51
CA PHE A 61 -14.70 27.66 -5.03
C PHE A 61 -14.90 28.04 -3.56
N ASP A 62 -13.88 28.55 -2.86
CA ASP A 62 -13.90 28.91 -1.43
C ASP A 62 -14.35 27.77 -0.50
N THR A 63 -14.29 26.52 -0.97
CA THR A 63 -14.60 25.32 -0.20
C THR A 63 -13.75 24.15 -0.66
N TYR A 64 -13.47 23.19 0.23
CA TYR A 64 -12.89 21.92 -0.14
C TYR A 64 -13.90 21.00 -0.85
N ALA A 65 -13.39 20.06 -1.65
CA ALA A 65 -14.19 19.08 -2.36
C ALA A 65 -14.51 17.86 -1.49
N ASP A 66 -15.77 17.42 -1.56
CA ASP A 66 -16.31 16.21 -0.92
C ASP A 66 -16.27 14.95 -1.81
N ALA A 67 -15.80 15.09 -3.05
CA ALA A 67 -15.80 14.01 -4.04
C ALA A 67 -14.58 14.06 -4.97
N SER A 68 -14.11 12.89 -5.41
CA SER A 68 -12.98 12.77 -6.35
C SER A 68 -13.27 13.39 -7.71
N SER A 69 -14.53 13.37 -8.15
CA SER A 69 -14.97 13.95 -9.43
C SER A 69 -14.76 15.46 -9.50
N LYS A 70 -14.88 16.17 -8.37
CA LYS A 70 -14.61 17.61 -8.26
C LYS A 70 -13.12 17.95 -8.30
N LEU A 71 -12.27 16.99 -7.89
CA LEU A 71 -10.82 17.15 -7.83
C LEU A 71 -10.11 16.69 -9.11
N GLY A 72 -10.84 16.16 -10.10
CA GLY A 72 -10.25 15.53 -11.28
C GLY A 72 -9.30 14.37 -10.92
N PHE A 73 -9.47 13.78 -9.74
CA PHE A 73 -8.61 12.70 -9.26
C PHE A 73 -9.21 11.35 -9.67
N ALA A 74 -8.42 10.58 -10.40
CA ALA A 74 -8.73 9.19 -10.71
C ALA A 74 -7.49 8.33 -10.42
N VAL A 75 -7.71 7.19 -9.79
CA VAL A 75 -6.67 6.19 -9.64
C VAL A 75 -6.33 5.66 -11.03
N LYS A 76 -5.06 5.76 -11.43
CA LYS A 76 -4.61 5.26 -12.73
C LYS A 76 -4.13 3.81 -12.59
N GLY A 77 -4.64 2.94 -13.47
CA GLY A 77 -4.19 1.55 -13.62
C GLY A 77 -5.23 0.52 -13.20
N ASP A 78 -5.08 -0.72 -13.71
CA ASP A 78 -6.03 -1.83 -13.49
C ASP A 78 -5.90 -2.48 -12.11
N THR A 79 -4.86 -2.16 -11.34
CA THR A 79 -4.62 -2.73 -10.00
C THR A 79 -4.79 -1.68 -8.91
N GLN A 80 -6.02 -1.21 -8.71
CA GLN A 80 -6.34 -0.31 -7.60
C GLN A 80 -6.19 -1.06 -6.28
N ARG A 81 -5.35 -0.54 -5.37
CA ARG A 81 -5.10 -1.15 -4.05
C ARG A 81 -5.78 -0.43 -2.90
N TYR A 82 -6.12 0.83 -3.12
CA TYR A 82 -6.78 1.70 -2.16
C TYR A 82 -8.01 2.36 -2.77
N THR A 83 -9.05 2.54 -1.98
CA THR A 83 -10.15 3.46 -2.25
C THR A 83 -9.91 4.79 -1.56
N TYR A 84 -10.46 5.86 -2.12
CA TYR A 84 -10.28 7.21 -1.62
C TYR A 84 -11.63 7.81 -1.26
N THR A 85 -11.76 8.32 -0.03
CA THR A 85 -12.94 9.02 0.45
C THR A 85 -12.58 10.40 0.96
N TYR A 86 -13.54 11.30 0.95
CA TYR A 86 -13.38 12.69 1.35
C TYR A 86 -14.50 13.00 2.35
N ALA A 87 -14.12 13.46 3.53
CA ALA A 87 -15.05 13.75 4.61
C ALA A 87 -14.79 15.16 5.15
N SER A 88 -15.79 15.71 5.84
CA SER A 88 -15.70 17.01 6.50
C SER A 88 -15.23 18.15 5.58
N ALA A 89 -15.54 18.07 4.29
CA ALA A 89 -15.13 19.08 3.32
C ALA A 89 -15.99 20.34 3.48
N THR A 90 -15.37 21.40 3.99
CA THR A 90 -15.96 22.72 4.21
C THR A 90 -15.02 23.79 3.69
N SER A 91 -15.27 25.08 3.95
CA SER A 91 -14.29 26.15 3.72
C SER A 91 -13.09 26.11 4.67
N SER A 92 -13.21 25.42 5.81
CA SER A 92 -12.21 25.45 6.89
C SER A 92 -11.40 24.16 7.03
N GLY A 93 -11.81 23.07 6.39
CA GLY A 93 -11.06 21.82 6.45
C GLY A 93 -11.60 20.71 5.58
N TYR A 94 -10.83 19.63 5.52
CA TYR A 94 -11.22 18.38 4.90
C TYR A 94 -10.44 17.23 5.54
N THR A 95 -10.90 16.00 5.32
CA THR A 95 -10.10 14.80 5.58
C THR A 95 -10.25 13.85 4.41
N ALA A 96 -9.15 13.60 3.71
CA ALA A 96 -9.11 12.56 2.68
C ALA A 96 -8.53 11.28 3.28
N SER A 97 -9.17 10.15 3.00
CA SER A 97 -8.75 8.84 3.50
C SER A 97 -8.46 7.88 2.34
N ALA A 98 -7.39 7.12 2.46
CA ALA A 98 -7.06 6.00 1.59
C ALA A 98 -7.23 4.69 2.38
N THR A 99 -8.18 3.84 1.98
CA THR A 99 -8.47 2.55 2.63
C THR A 99 -8.14 1.39 1.71
N SER A 100 -7.39 0.40 2.18
CA SER A 100 -7.02 -0.77 1.35
C SER A 100 -8.23 -1.58 0.90
N LEU A 101 -8.21 -2.10 -0.33
CA LEU A 101 -9.31 -2.90 -0.91
C LEU A 101 -9.35 -4.37 -0.46
N ASP A 102 -8.19 -4.99 -0.20
CA ASP A 102 -8.07 -6.46 -0.01
C ASP A 102 -7.87 -6.89 1.45
N LYS A 103 -8.71 -6.44 2.39
CA LYS A 103 -8.62 -6.78 3.84
C LYS A 103 -7.22 -6.64 4.45
N GLY A 104 -6.38 -5.80 3.86
CA GLY A 104 -5.00 -5.58 4.28
C GLY A 104 -3.97 -6.02 3.25
N ILE A 105 -3.02 -5.14 3.04
CA ILE A 105 -1.98 -5.21 2.01
C ILE A 105 -1.03 -6.42 2.14
N LYS A 106 -1.00 -7.04 3.32
CA LYS A 106 -0.20 -8.22 3.69
C LYS A 106 -1.03 -9.52 3.69
N GLY A 107 -2.30 -9.49 3.25
CA GLY A 107 -3.23 -10.61 3.41
C GLY A 107 -3.66 -10.80 4.88
N THR A 108 -3.65 -9.71 5.64
CA THR A 108 -4.13 -9.65 7.02
C THR A 108 -5.66 -9.63 7.06
N ALA A 109 -6.28 -9.54 8.24
CA ALA A 109 -7.73 -9.34 8.36
C ALA A 109 -8.13 -7.86 8.50
N ASN A 110 -7.14 -6.98 8.69
CA ASN A 110 -7.33 -5.55 8.98
C ASN A 110 -6.97 -4.69 7.77
N ASP A 111 -7.78 -3.68 7.51
CA ASP A 111 -7.50 -2.67 6.49
C ASP A 111 -6.29 -1.81 6.86
N ASP A 112 -5.57 -1.34 5.84
CA ASP A 112 -4.61 -0.25 5.99
C ASP A 112 -5.31 1.07 5.66
N VAL A 113 -5.29 2.01 6.60
CA VAL A 113 -5.97 3.31 6.45
C VAL A 113 -4.98 4.45 6.68
N TRP A 114 -4.85 5.29 5.65
CA TRP A 114 -4.09 6.54 5.70
C TRP A 114 -5.04 7.72 5.56
N THR A 115 -4.78 8.80 6.31
CA THR A 115 -5.55 10.04 6.24
C THR A 115 -4.63 11.22 6.03
N ILE A 116 -5.08 12.23 5.28
CA ILE A 116 -4.46 13.55 5.21
C ILE A 116 -5.54 14.62 5.40
N ASN A 117 -5.18 15.72 6.05
CA ASN A 117 -6.07 16.86 6.29
C ASN A 117 -5.49 18.15 5.68
N GLN A 118 -6.20 19.27 5.84
CA GLN A 118 -5.78 20.58 5.36
C GLN A 118 -4.47 21.10 5.97
N ALA A 119 -4.05 20.56 7.12
CA ALA A 119 -2.78 20.91 7.75
C ALA A 119 -1.60 20.06 7.24
N LEU A 120 -1.80 19.27 6.18
CA LEU A 120 -0.84 18.32 5.61
C LEU A 120 -0.41 17.22 6.60
N GLU A 121 -1.25 16.94 7.61
CA GLU A 121 -0.98 15.90 8.60
C GLU A 121 -1.33 14.52 8.02
N LEU A 122 -0.32 13.86 7.46
CA LEU A 122 -0.43 12.49 6.98
C LEU A 122 -0.32 11.50 8.16
N LYS A 123 -1.39 10.75 8.42
CA LYS A 123 -1.46 9.78 9.51
C LYS A 123 -1.87 8.41 9.00
N ASN A 124 -1.24 7.36 9.53
CA ASN A 124 -1.75 6.00 9.40
C ASN A 124 -2.63 5.72 10.63
N THR A 125 -3.94 5.61 10.42
CA THR A 125 -4.93 5.37 11.47
C THR A 125 -5.14 3.89 11.75
N THR A 126 -4.90 3.03 10.76
CA THR A 126 -4.89 1.56 10.93
C THR A 126 -3.75 0.99 10.10
N ASN A 127 -2.74 0.42 10.74
CA ASN A 127 -1.51 0.00 10.08
C ASN A 127 -1.47 -1.51 9.89
N ALA A 128 -1.80 -1.98 8.68
CA ALA A 128 -1.76 -3.40 8.35
C ALA A 128 -0.33 -3.94 8.09
N CYS A 129 0.66 -3.05 8.00
CA CYS A 129 2.06 -3.41 7.71
C CYS A 129 2.94 -3.52 8.98
N LYS A 130 2.35 -3.44 10.18
CA LYS A 130 3.06 -3.71 11.44
C LYS A 130 3.21 -5.19 11.74
#